data_AF-A0A6G4W6W6-F1
#
_entry.id   AF-A0A6G4W6W6-F1
#
_cell.length_a   1.000
_cell.length_b   1.000
_cell.length_c   1.000
_cell.angle_alpha   90.00
_cell.angle_beta   90.00
_cell.angle_gamma   90.00
#
_symmetry.space_group_name_H-M   'P 1'
#
loop_
_entity.id
_entity.type
_entity.pdbx_description
1 polymer ?
#
loop_
_entity_poly.entity_id
_entity_poly.type
_entity_poly.pdbx_seq_one_letter_code
_entity_poly.pdbx_strand_id
1 'polypeptide(L)'
;MAEQTGLEVKPLGEFFIQERDDDMLIAERCWQFGNRCIARRPRLLTNEEWRPTAQRIVAALAVPAPQPGWQTMDTAPKDGTRILLWMVHDNAKYSKHPVEEGWEAAVIAEWIDHNGGGWTWHGLFGRPTHWRHLPASPRSAGQ
;
A
#
# COMPACT_ATOMS: atom_id res chain seq x y z
N MET A 1 -21.86 -32.74 12.76
CA MET A 1 -22.39 -31.46 12.26
C MET A 1 -21.70 -30.38 13.07
N ALA A 2 -20.80 -29.61 12.47
CA ALA A 2 -20.08 -28.55 13.18
C ALA A 2 -20.98 -27.31 13.18
N GLU A 3 -21.39 -26.91 14.38
CA GLU A 3 -22.19 -25.72 14.64
C GLU A 3 -21.32 -24.50 14.30
N GLN A 4 -21.63 -23.81 13.20
CA GLN A 4 -21.05 -22.52 12.90
C GLN A 4 -21.74 -21.50 13.80
N THR A 5 -21.13 -21.23 14.96
CA THR A 5 -21.50 -20.12 15.82
C THR A 5 -21.45 -18.82 15.02
N GLY A 6 -22.56 -18.07 15.03
CA GLY A 6 -22.71 -16.81 14.31
C GLY A 6 -21.70 -15.79 14.82
N LEU A 7 -20.58 -15.66 14.11
CA LEU A 7 -19.53 -14.70 14.39
C LEU A 7 -19.97 -13.31 13.89
N GLU A 8 -20.21 -12.40 14.82
CA GLU A 8 -20.46 -10.99 14.51
C GLU A 8 -19.14 -10.35 14.05
N VAL A 9 -19.01 -10.09 12.75
CA VAL A 9 -17.85 -9.39 12.18
C VAL A 9 -18.18 -7.90 12.09
N LYS A 10 -17.49 -7.07 12.86
CA LYS A 10 -17.59 -5.61 12.74
C LYS A 10 -16.54 -5.09 11.74
N PRO A 11 -16.95 -4.56 10.58
CA PRO A 11 -16.01 -4.04 9.59
C PRO A 11 -15.38 -2.72 10.05
N LEU A 12 -14.05 -2.59 9.89
CA LEU A 12 -13.26 -1.36 10.05
C LEU A 12 -12.32 -1.22 8.84
N GLY A 13 -12.88 -0.96 7.65
CA GLY A 13 -12.12 -0.88 6.41
C GLY A 13 -11.66 -2.25 5.86
N GLU A 14 -10.40 -2.35 5.44
CA GLU A 14 -9.77 -3.58 4.88
C GLU A 14 -9.35 -4.60 5.98
N PHE A 15 -9.37 -4.16 7.23
CA PHE A 15 -9.07 -4.97 8.42
C PHE A 15 -10.36 -5.20 9.23
N PHE A 16 -10.42 -6.33 9.93
CA PHE A 16 -11.49 -6.61 10.87
C PHE A 16 -10.95 -7.28 12.13
N ILE A 17 -11.63 -7.02 13.24
CA ILE A 17 -11.40 -7.74 14.49
C ILE A 17 -12.36 -8.92 14.49
N GLN A 18 -11.81 -10.13 14.55
CA GLN A 18 -12.57 -11.35 14.75
C GLN A 18 -12.42 -11.78 16.20
N GLU A 19 -13.54 -11.80 16.92
CA GLU A 19 -13.61 -12.38 18.25
C GLU A 19 -13.81 -13.89 18.12
N ARG A 20 -13.06 -14.68 18.87
CA ARG A 20 -13.29 -16.11 19.06
C ARG A 20 -13.35 -16.40 20.55
N ASP A 21 -13.99 -17.51 20.88
CA ASP A 21 -14.17 -17.96 22.26
C ASP A 21 -12.81 -18.17 22.98
N ASP A 22 -11.76 -18.47 22.23
CA ASP A 22 -10.40 -18.73 22.72
C ASP A 22 -9.44 -17.55 22.56
N ASP A 23 -9.68 -16.63 21.61
CA ASP A 23 -8.80 -15.49 21.33
C ASP A 23 -9.47 -14.40 20.48
N MET A 24 -9.05 -13.16 20.67
CA MET A 24 -9.36 -12.08 19.74
C MET A 24 -8.23 -11.91 18.71
N LEU A 25 -8.60 -11.88 17.44
CA LEU A 25 -7.69 -11.85 16.30
C LEU A 25 -7.92 -10.59 15.46
N ILE A 26 -6.84 -9.95 15.04
CA ILE A 26 -6.89 -8.96 13.96
C ILE A 26 -6.59 -9.72 12.67
N ALA A 27 -7.49 -9.62 11.69
CA ALA A 27 -7.36 -10.26 10.40
C ALA A 27 -7.52 -9.25 9.26
N GLU A 28 -6.73 -9.44 8.21
CA GLU A 28 -6.79 -8.70 6.95
C GLU A 28 -7.57 -9.49 5.89
N ARG A 29 -8.37 -8.81 5.05
CA ARG A 29 -8.92 -9.42 3.82
C ARG A 29 -7.88 -9.39 2.69
N CYS A 30 -7.00 -10.40 2.63
CA CYS A 30 -6.25 -10.69 1.40
C CYS A 30 -7.14 -11.48 0.42
N TRP A 31 -7.68 -10.84 -0.61
CA TRP A 31 -8.51 -11.51 -1.63
C TRP A 31 -7.71 -12.18 -2.75
N GLN A 32 -6.38 -12.07 -2.79
CA GLN A 32 -5.60 -12.60 -3.92
C GLN A 32 -4.41 -13.54 -3.62
N PHE A 33 -3.76 -13.57 -2.43
CA PHE A 33 -2.48 -14.31 -2.32
C PHE A 33 -2.14 -14.99 -0.97
N GLY A 34 -3.10 -15.57 -0.25
CA GLY A 34 -2.82 -16.67 0.72
C GLY A 34 -2.03 -16.35 2.00
N ASN A 35 -1.42 -15.17 2.14
CA ASN A 35 -0.71 -14.77 3.35
C ASN A 35 -1.65 -13.95 4.26
N ARG A 36 -1.95 -14.48 5.44
CA ARG A 36 -2.72 -13.81 6.48
C ARG A 36 -1.76 -13.22 7.52
N CYS A 37 -1.70 -11.91 7.63
CA CYS A 37 -1.15 -11.28 8.83
C CYS A 37 -2.19 -11.39 9.94
N ILE A 38 -1.91 -12.22 10.95
CA ILE A 38 -2.78 -12.41 12.11
C ILE A 38 -2.04 -11.86 13.32
N ALA A 39 -2.48 -10.71 13.84
CA ALA A 39 -2.06 -10.29 15.17
C ALA A 39 -2.95 -11.01 16.19
N ARG A 40 -2.32 -11.86 17.01
CA ARG A 40 -3.01 -12.59 18.08
C ARG A 40 -2.98 -11.79 19.37
N ARG A 41 -4.07 -11.84 20.13
CA ARG A 41 -4.11 -11.44 21.52
C ARG A 41 -2.99 -12.15 22.31
N PRO A 42 -2.20 -11.42 23.12
CA PRO A 42 -1.30 -12.04 24.09
C PRO A 42 -2.08 -12.89 25.11
N ARG A 43 -1.59 -14.09 25.44
CA ARG A 43 -2.27 -15.01 26.39
C ARG A 43 -2.59 -14.39 27.77
N LEU A 44 -1.89 -13.33 28.15
CA LEU A 44 -2.02 -12.66 29.44
C LEU A 44 -3.11 -11.58 29.48
N LEU A 45 -3.72 -11.24 28.34
CA LEU A 45 -4.77 -10.22 28.25
C LEU A 45 -6.11 -10.88 27.97
N THR A 46 -7.16 -10.42 28.63
CA THR A 46 -8.55 -10.74 28.25
C THR A 46 -8.92 -10.06 26.92
N ASN A 47 -10.03 -10.48 26.31
CA ASN A 47 -10.53 -9.84 25.07
C ASN A 47 -10.88 -8.36 25.32
N GLU A 48 -11.40 -8.03 26.50
CA GLU A 48 -11.74 -6.66 26.88
C GLU A 48 -10.49 -5.78 27.00
N GLU A 49 -9.43 -6.27 27.63
CA GLU A 49 -8.15 -5.56 27.76
C GLU A 49 -7.41 -5.40 26.43
N TRP A 50 -7.54 -6.38 25.53
CA TRP A 50 -6.88 -6.35 24.23
C TRP A 50 -7.58 -5.45 23.20
N ARG A 51 -8.91 -5.30 23.30
CA ARG A 51 -9.73 -4.56 22.32
C ARG A 51 -9.22 -3.16 22.00
N PRO A 52 -8.89 -2.29 22.98
CA PRO A 52 -8.38 -0.95 22.66
C PRO A 52 -7.04 -0.99 21.90
N THR A 53 -6.16 -1.94 22.23
CA THR A 53 -4.87 -2.09 21.55
C THR A 53 -5.05 -2.56 20.12
N ALA A 54 -5.92 -3.54 19.90
CA ALA A 54 -6.25 -4.02 18.57
C ALA A 54 -6.89 -2.92 17.70
N GLN A 55 -7.81 -2.14 18.27
CA GLN A 55 -8.40 -0.98 17.60
C GLN A 55 -7.33 0.06 17.23
N ARG A 56 -6.36 0.33 18.11
CA ARG A 56 -5.25 1.24 17.82
C ARG A 56 -4.34 0.72 16.71
N ILE A 57 -4.06 -0.59 16.68
CA ILE A 57 -3.27 -1.22 15.63
C ILE A 57 -4.02 -1.12 14.29
N VAL A 58 -5.30 -1.49 14.26
CA VAL A 58 -6.14 -1.38 13.07
C VAL A 58 -6.20 0.07 12.58
N ALA A 59 -6.43 1.03 13.48
CA ALA A 59 -6.44 2.44 13.13
C ALA A 59 -5.09 2.92 12.57
N ALA A 60 -3.97 2.54 13.19
CA ALA A 60 -2.63 2.90 12.70
C ALA A 60 -2.33 2.30 11.32
N LEU A 61 -2.81 1.08 11.04
CA LEU A 61 -2.69 0.44 9.73
C LEU A 61 -3.65 1.04 8.69
N ALA A 62 -4.79 1.57 9.14
CA ALA A 62 -5.80 2.18 8.27
C ALA A 62 -5.51 3.65 7.94
N VAL A 63 -4.61 4.33 8.65
CA VAL A 63 -4.20 5.70 8.27
C VAL A 63 -3.32 5.61 7.02
N PRO A 64 -3.79 6.08 5.84
CA PRO A 64 -2.92 6.18 4.70
C PRO A 64 -1.80 7.16 5.07
N ALA A 65 -0.55 6.71 4.99
CA ALA A 65 0.58 7.60 5.23
C ALA A 65 0.42 8.83 4.32
N PRO A 66 0.55 10.06 4.84
CA PRO A 66 0.49 11.26 4.01
C PRO A 66 1.54 11.11 2.93
N GLN A 67 1.09 10.90 1.69
CA GLN A 67 2.02 10.69 0.60
C GLN A 67 2.75 12.00 0.37
N PRO A 68 4.08 12.03 0.52
CA PRO A 68 4.84 13.22 0.17
C PRO A 68 4.50 13.59 -1.27
N GLY A 69 4.66 14.88 -1.62
CA GLY A 69 4.67 15.28 -3.02
C GLY A 69 5.76 14.54 -3.82
N TRP A 70 6.01 14.98 -5.05
CA TRP A 70 7.12 14.43 -5.82
C TRP A 70 8.46 14.59 -5.08
N GLN A 71 9.21 13.49 -4.98
CA GLN A 71 10.51 13.39 -4.33
C GLN A 71 11.60 13.11 -5.38
N THR A 72 12.86 13.42 -5.08
CA THR A 72 13.99 13.11 -5.97
C THR A 72 14.26 11.61 -6.02
N MET A 73 14.82 11.11 -7.13
CA MET A 73 15.08 9.68 -7.33
C MET A 73 16.05 9.05 -6.33
N ASP A 74 16.87 9.84 -5.63
CA ASP A 74 17.83 9.34 -4.64
C ASP A 74 17.15 8.65 -3.45
N THR A 75 15.91 9.04 -3.15
CA THR A 75 15.12 8.48 -2.04
C THR A 75 14.12 7.41 -2.48
N ALA A 76 14.10 7.05 -3.77
CA ALA A 76 13.13 6.10 -4.29
C ALA A 76 13.35 4.70 -3.69
N PRO A 77 12.28 4.00 -3.25
CA PRO A 77 12.40 2.69 -2.60
C PRO A 77 12.85 1.62 -3.59
N LYS A 78 13.99 0.96 -3.32
CA LYS A 78 14.57 -0.09 -4.18
C LYS A 78 14.27 -1.50 -3.67
N ASP A 79 13.08 -1.68 -3.10
CA ASP A 79 12.64 -2.90 -2.43
C ASP A 79 11.53 -3.65 -3.20
N GLY A 80 11.28 -3.26 -4.46
CA GLY A 80 10.20 -3.80 -5.29
C GLY A 80 8.85 -3.12 -5.08
N THR A 81 8.75 -2.12 -4.20
CA THR A 81 7.54 -1.30 -4.07
C THR A 81 7.18 -0.62 -5.39
N ARG A 82 5.91 -0.73 -5.79
CA ARG A 82 5.37 0.00 -6.94
C ARG A 82 5.17 1.48 -6.63
N ILE A 83 5.71 2.33 -7.48
CA ILE A 83 5.68 3.79 -7.35
C ILE A 83 5.30 4.44 -8.68
N LEU A 84 5.00 5.74 -8.64
CA LEU A 84 4.96 6.60 -9.83
C LEU A 84 6.33 7.22 -10.03
N LEU A 85 6.88 7.13 -11.24
CA LEU A 85 8.04 7.88 -11.69
C LEU A 85 7.61 9.01 -12.62
N TRP A 86 8.17 10.20 -12.45
CA TRP A 86 8.08 11.28 -13.43
C TRP A 86 9.17 11.10 -14.48
N MET A 87 8.77 10.66 -15.66
CA MET A 87 9.64 10.38 -16.80
C MET A 87 9.72 11.60 -17.70
N VAL A 88 10.94 11.97 -18.06
CA VAL A 88 11.21 13.06 -19.01
C VAL A 88 11.91 12.47 -20.22
N HIS A 89 11.26 12.50 -21.38
CA HIS A 89 11.86 12.08 -22.65
C HIS A 89 12.91 13.11 -23.10
N ASP A 90 13.97 12.69 -23.79
CA ASP A 90 15.07 13.58 -24.21
C ASP A 90 14.62 14.71 -25.15
N ASN A 91 13.52 14.51 -25.87
CA ASN A 91 12.91 15.51 -26.75
C ASN A 91 12.12 16.60 -26.02
N ALA A 92 11.86 16.46 -24.71
CA ALA A 92 11.15 17.48 -23.92
C ALA A 92 11.82 18.86 -24.03
N LYS A 93 13.15 18.90 -24.18
CA LYS A 93 13.93 20.13 -24.38
C LYS A 93 13.59 20.93 -25.64
N TYR A 94 12.93 20.33 -26.62
CA TYR A 94 12.49 20.99 -27.85
C TYR A 94 11.02 21.44 -27.80
N SER A 95 10.30 21.08 -26.73
CA SER A 95 8.89 21.39 -26.55
C SER A 95 8.71 22.63 -25.68
N LYS A 96 7.66 23.41 -25.96
CA LYS A 96 7.21 24.49 -25.07
C LYS A 96 6.24 24.00 -24.00
N HIS A 97 5.58 22.87 -24.26
CA HIS A 97 4.55 22.27 -23.42
C HIS A 97 4.76 20.75 -23.29
N PRO A 98 5.89 20.31 -22.71
CA PRO A 98 6.32 18.91 -22.77
C PRO A 98 5.33 17.94 -22.12
N VAL A 99 4.58 18.36 -21.10
CA VAL A 99 3.54 17.54 -20.47
C VAL A 99 2.35 17.32 -21.41
N GLU A 100 1.85 18.41 -22.02
CA GLU A 100 0.67 18.36 -22.91
C GLU A 100 0.97 17.58 -24.19
N GLU A 101 2.21 17.66 -24.66
CA GLU A 101 2.70 16.94 -25.84
C GLU A 101 3.13 15.50 -25.53
N GLY A 102 3.10 15.07 -24.26
CA GLY A 102 3.45 13.71 -23.84
C GLY A 102 4.95 13.40 -23.77
N TRP A 103 5.81 14.42 -23.78
CA TRP A 103 7.26 14.29 -23.55
C TRP A 103 7.62 14.18 -22.07
N GLU A 104 6.69 14.50 -21.18
CA GLU A 104 6.80 14.29 -19.74
C GLU A 104 5.53 13.64 -19.21
N ALA A 105 5.68 12.55 -18.45
CA ALA A 105 4.53 11.84 -17.90
C ALA A 105 4.89 11.03 -16.65
N ALA A 106 3.88 10.78 -15.82
CA ALA A 106 3.98 9.80 -14.75
C ALA A 106 3.80 8.38 -15.29
N VAL A 107 4.68 7.44 -14.91
CA VAL A 107 4.57 6.01 -15.22
C VAL A 107 4.60 5.20 -13.93
N ILE A 108 3.93 4.04 -13.92
CA ILE A 108 4.06 3.08 -12.81
C ILE A 108 5.34 2.28 -13.04
N ALA A 109 6.17 2.21 -12.01
CA ALA A 109 7.43 1.48 -12.04
C ALA A 109 7.64 0.67 -10.76
N GLU A 110 8.51 -0.32 -10.85
CA GLU A 110 9.04 -1.09 -9.72
C GLU A 110 10.53 -1.34 -9.92
N TRP A 111 11.28 -1.42 -8.82
CA TRP A 111 12.69 -1.78 -8.85
C TRP A 111 12.81 -3.30 -8.91
N ILE A 112 13.61 -3.82 -9.83
CA ILE A 112 13.96 -5.24 -9.87
C ILE A 112 15.44 -5.41 -9.56
N ASP A 113 15.78 -6.43 -8.76
CA ASP A 113 17.16 -6.78 -8.44
C ASP A 113 17.73 -7.79 -9.47
N HIS A 114 17.69 -7.40 -10.75
CA HIS A 114 18.24 -8.20 -11.84
C HIS A 114 19.46 -7.49 -12.44
N ASN A 115 20.58 -8.20 -12.58
CA ASN A 115 21.84 -7.71 -13.19
C ASN A 115 22.37 -6.38 -12.64
N GLY A 116 22.41 -6.24 -11.30
CA GLY A 116 22.87 -5.01 -10.65
C GLY A 116 21.76 -3.99 -10.38
N GLY A 117 20.52 -4.35 -10.72
CA GLY A 117 19.33 -3.64 -10.35
C GLY A 117 18.92 -2.57 -11.35
N GLY A 118 17.61 -2.31 -11.43
CA GLY A 118 17.08 -1.29 -12.31
C GLY A 118 15.59 -1.05 -12.11
N TRP A 119 15.14 0.12 -12.53
CA TRP A 119 13.72 0.41 -12.64
C TRP A 119 13.15 -0.27 -13.87
N THR A 120 12.00 -0.91 -13.71
CA THR A 120 11.18 -1.40 -14.82
C THR A 120 9.83 -0.72 -14.81
N TRP A 121 9.33 -0.36 -15.99
CA TRP A 121 8.08 0.35 -16.17
C TRP A 121 7.47 0.07 -17.55
N HIS A 122 6.21 0.49 -17.73
CA HIS A 122 5.55 0.53 -19.03
C HIS A 122 5.13 1.97 -19.37
N GLY A 123 5.20 2.36 -20.63
CA GLY A 123 4.78 3.68 -21.11
C GLY A 123 5.92 4.51 -21.68
N LEU A 124 6.09 5.74 -21.19
CA LEU A 124 7.05 6.71 -21.71
C LEU A 124 8.49 6.25 -21.48
N PHE A 125 9.30 6.21 -22.54
CA PHE A 125 10.75 6.05 -22.43
C PHE A 125 11.38 7.41 -22.11
N GLY A 126 12.34 7.44 -21.18
CA GLY A 126 12.99 8.68 -20.79
C GLY A 126 13.83 8.52 -19.54
N ARG A 127 14.23 9.65 -18.96
CA ARG A 127 14.97 9.69 -17.70
C ARG A 127 14.00 9.89 -16.53
N PRO A 128 14.01 9.03 -15.51
CA PRO A 128 13.27 9.29 -14.28
C PRO A 128 13.91 10.45 -13.52
N THR A 129 13.11 11.43 -13.14
CA THR A 129 13.58 12.63 -12.41
C THR A 129 13.05 12.71 -10.99
N HIS A 130 11.83 12.24 -10.78
CA HIS A 130 11.15 12.26 -9.49
C HIS A 130 10.32 11.01 -9.30
N TRP A 131 9.94 10.74 -8.07
CA TRP A 131 9.02 9.66 -7.74
C TRP A 131 8.00 10.10 -6.69
N ARG A 132 6.91 9.35 -6.58
CA ARG A 132 6.01 9.36 -5.42
C ARG A 132 5.34 8.00 -5.31
N HIS A 133 4.82 7.65 -4.14
CA HIS A 133 3.98 6.46 -4.03
C HIS A 133 2.74 6.57 -4.91
N LEU A 134 2.17 5.41 -5.26
CA LEU A 134 0.86 5.36 -5.89
C LEU A 134 -0.17 6.05 -4.99
N PRO A 135 -1.11 6.82 -5.55
CA PRO A 135 -2.21 7.38 -4.76
C PRO A 135 -2.99 6.24 -4.12
N ALA A 136 -3.49 6.48 -2.90
CA ALA A 136 -4.40 5.52 -2.26
C ALA A 136 -5.58 5.25 -3.19
N SER A 137 -6.05 4.01 -3.19
CA SER A 137 -7.26 3.64 -3.93
C SER A 137 -8.41 4.55 -3.52
N PRO A 138 -9.31 4.97 -4.43
CA PRO A 138 -10.48 5.77 -4.07
C PRO A 138 -11.36 5.13 -2.99
N ARG A 139 -11.35 3.80 -2.88
CA ARG A 139 -12.05 3.07 -1.80
C ARG A 139 -11.42 3.30 -0.43
N SER A 140 -10.14 3.64 -0.38
CA SER A 140 -9.39 3.95 0.84
C SER A 140 -9.48 5.43 1.22
N ALA A 141 -10.07 6.29 0.38
CA ALA A 141 -10.16 7.74 0.60
C ALA A 141 -11.55 8.22 1.10
N GLY A 142 -12.48 7.29 1.38
CA GLY A 142 -13.89 7.62 1.64
C GLY A 142 -14.63 6.72 2.62
N GLN A 143 -13.98 6.33 3.73
CA GLN A 143 -14.67 5.82 4.94
C GLN A 143 -14.23 6.59 6.17
#